data_AF-A0A174JL67-F1
#
_entry.id   AF-A0A174JL67-F1
#
_cell.length_a   1.000
_cell.length_b   1.000
_cell.length_c   1.000
_cell.angle_alpha   90.00
_cell.angle_beta   90.00
_cell.angle_gamma   90.00
#
_symmetry.space_group_name_H-M   'P 1'
#
loop_
_entity.id
_entity.type
_entity.pdbx_description
1 polymer ?
#
loop_
_entity_poly.entity_id
_entity_poly.type
_entity_poly.pdbx_seq_one_letter_code
_entity_poly.pdbx_strand_id
1 'polypeptide(L)' 'METKTKQDLQKEIDNNLAVIDDLKSQISRLEKYKKYEEMADEFFAIKESFVKAGFSEEQAHNLLTVSITACMRPKLF' A
#
# COMPACT_ATOMS: atom_id res chain seq x y z
N MET A 1 -27.84 -6.82 37.29
CA MET A 1 -27.36 -6.67 35.91
C MET A 1 -28.46 -5.94 35.16
N GLU A 2 -28.21 -4.71 34.71
CA GLU A 2 -29.20 -3.97 33.90
C GLU A 2 -29.45 -4.73 32.60
N THR A 3 -30.70 -5.14 32.40
CA THR A 3 -31.13 -5.83 31.19
C THR A 3 -31.27 -4.79 30.09
N LYS A 4 -30.30 -4.74 29.18
CA LYS A 4 -30.34 -3.85 28.01
C LYS A 4 -31.63 -4.12 27.22
N THR A 5 -32.28 -3.05 26.78
CA THR A 5 -33.49 -3.19 25.96
C THR A 5 -33.12 -3.65 24.55
N LYS A 6 -34.10 -4.20 23.81
CA LYS A 6 -33.91 -4.58 22.40
C LYS A 6 -33.41 -3.40 21.54
N GLN A 7 -33.81 -2.17 21.87
CA GLN A 7 -33.34 -0.96 21.18
C GLN A 7 -31.87 -0.64 21.50
N ASP A 8 -31.44 -0.85 22.73
CA ASP A 8 -30.04 -0.64 23.12
C ASP A 8 -29.12 -1.63 22.40
N LEU A 9 -29.55 -2.89 22.32
CA LEU A 9 -28.83 -3.93 21.58
C LEU A 9 -28.76 -3.62 20.07
N GLN A 10 -29.84 -3.10 19.48
CA GLN A 10 -29.83 -2.71 18.07
C GLN A 10 -28.86 -1.56 17.79
N LYS A 11 -28.85 -0.52 18.66
CA LYS A 11 -27.88 0.58 18.54
C LYS A 11 -26.44 0.10 18.69
N GLU A 12 -26.17 -0.84 19.59
CA GLU A 12 -24.84 -1.43 19.72
C GLU A 12 -24.43 -2.21 18.47
N ILE A 13 -25.36 -2.96 17.87
CA ILE A 13 -25.10 -3.65 16.59
C ILE A 13 -24.76 -2.64 15.49
N ASP A 14 -25.56 -1.58 15.35
CA ASP A 14 -25.35 -0.58 14.30
C ASP A 14 -24.00 0.16 14.49
N ASN A 15 -23.67 0.52 15.73
CA ASN A 15 -22.38 1.11 16.06
C ASN A 15 -21.21 0.16 15.77
N ASN A 16 -21.33 -1.11 16.16
CA ASN A 16 -20.29 -2.10 15.90
C ASN A 16 -20.10 -2.34 14.39
N LEU A 17 -21.18 -2.34 13.61
CA LEU A 17 -21.10 -2.45 12.15
C LEU A 17 -20.38 -1.24 11.53
N ALA A 18 -20.65 -0.02 11.99
CA ALA A 18 -19.93 1.17 11.55
C ALA A 18 -18.44 1.10 11.88
N VAL A 19 -18.10 0.65 13.08
CA VAL A 19 -16.69 0.43 13.48
C VAL A 19 -16.02 -0.64 12.61
N ILE A 20 -16.71 -1.74 12.31
CA ILE A 20 -16.20 -2.78 11.42
C ILE A 20 -15.92 -2.22 10.02
N ASP A 21 -16.78 -1.36 9.49
CA ASP A 21 -16.60 -0.77 8.16
C ASP A 21 -15.39 0.18 8.12
N ASP A 22 -15.24 1.03 9.15
CA ASP A 22 -14.07 1.89 9.30
C ASP A 22 -12.78 1.07 9.41
N LEU A 23 -12.77 0.02 10.23
CA LEU A 23 -11.61 -0.87 10.36
C LEU A 23 -11.26 -1.57 9.04
N LYS A 24 -12.25 -1.98 8.25
CA LYS A 24 -12.01 -2.53 6.90
C LYS A 24 -11.37 -1.49 5.97
N SER A 25 -11.83 -0.24 6.02
CA SER A 25 -11.25 0.86 5.26
C SER A 25 -9.78 1.10 5.66
N GLN A 26 -9.47 1.07 6.97
CA GLN A 26 -8.11 1.18 7.47
C GLN A 26 -7.22 0.02 7.02
N ILE A 27 -7.71 -1.23 7.08
CA ILE A 27 -6.98 -2.42 6.58
C ILE A 27 -6.68 -2.26 5.09
N SER A 28 -7.67 -1.85 4.28
CA SER A 28 -7.46 -1.66 2.84
C SER A 28 -6.37 -0.62 2.54
N ARG A 29 -6.25 0.43 3.35
CA ARG A 29 -5.15 1.41 3.24
C ARG A 29 -3.81 0.78 3.60
N LEU A 30 -3.74 0.04 4.72
CA LEU A 30 -2.52 -0.64 5.16
C LEU A 30 -2.04 -1.69 4.14
N GLU A 31 -2.95 -2.44 3.51
CA GLU A 31 -2.61 -3.38 2.45
C GLU A 31 -1.99 -2.68 1.23
N LYS A 32 -2.43 -1.46 0.89
CA LYS A 32 -1.77 -0.67 -0.15
C LYS A 32 -0.36 -0.26 0.26
N TYR A 33 -0.15 0.10 1.53
CA TYR A 33 1.19 0.43 2.04
C TYR A 33 2.13 -0.77 2.02
N LYS A 34 1.62 -1.96 2.38
CA LYS A 34 2.40 -3.20 2.28
C LYS A 34 2.88 -3.46 0.85
N LYS A 35 2.04 -3.20 -0.16
CA LYS A 35 2.44 -3.30 -1.57
C LYS A 35 3.55 -2.30 -1.93
N TYR A 36 3.54 -1.09 -1.36
CA TYR A 36 4.63 -0.14 -1.58
C TYR A 36 5.93 -0.59 -0.93
N GLU A 37 5.88 -1.24 0.23
CA GLU A 37 7.06 -1.86 0.86
C GLU A 37 7.64 -2.99 0.00
N GLU A 38 6.79 -3.90 -0.48
CA GLU A 38 7.22 -4.99 -1.39
C GLU A 38 7.86 -4.43 -2.67
N MET A 39 7.28 -3.37 -3.26
CA MET A 39 7.88 -2.69 -4.42
C MET A 39 9.19 -1.97 -4.09
N ALA A 40 9.38 -1.48 -2.86
CA ALA A 40 10.62 -0.81 -2.47
C ALA A 40 11.81 -1.78 -2.48
N ASP A 41 11.60 -3.03 -2.02
CA ASP A 41 12.61 -4.08 -2.07
C ASP A 41 12.97 -4.45 -3.53
N GLU A 42 11.98 -4.53 -4.42
CA GLU A 42 12.21 -4.76 -5.85
C GLU A 42 13.01 -3.60 -6.49
N PHE A 43 12.65 -2.35 -6.21
CA PHE A 43 13.37 -1.18 -6.70
C PHE A 43 14.81 -1.12 -6.18
N PHE A 44 15.02 -1.50 -4.92
CA PHE A 44 16.35 -1.62 -4.35
C PHE A 44 17.17 -2.69 -5.07
N ALA A 45 16.61 -3.88 -5.29
CA ALA A 45 17.27 -4.95 -6.03
C ALA A 45 17.64 -4.54 -7.46
N ILE A 46 16.76 -3.80 -8.15
CA ILE A 46 17.04 -3.25 -9.49
C ILE A 46 18.18 -2.23 -9.44
N LYS A 47 18.16 -1.27 -8.50
CA LYS A 47 19.24 -0.30 -8.34
C LYS A 47 20.59 -1.00 -8.08
N GLU A 48 20.60 -1.97 -7.18
CA GLU A 48 21.78 -2.79 -6.86
C GLU A 48 22.30 -3.55 -8.09
N SER A 49 21.41 -4.04 -8.96
CA SER A 49 21.83 -4.69 -10.20
C SER A 49 22.60 -3.75 -11.14
N PHE A 50 22.22 -2.48 -11.22
CA PHE A 50 22.95 -1.48 -11.98
C PHE A 50 24.31 -1.17 -11.34
N VAL A 51 24.37 -1.02 -10.02
CA VAL A 51 25.64 -0.83 -9.31
C VAL A 51 26.59 -2.00 -9.57
N LYS A 52 26.09 -3.26 -9.48
CA LYS A 52 26.87 -4.48 -9.79
C LYS A 52 27.31 -4.57 -11.24
N ALA A 53 26.56 -3.96 -12.17
CA ALA A 53 26.94 -3.85 -13.58
C ALA A 53 28.02 -2.77 -13.83
N GLY A 54 28.47 -2.07 -12.79
CA GLY A 54 29.56 -1.09 -12.86
C GLY A 54 29.11 0.36 -13.00
N PHE A 55 27.80 0.65 -12.88
CA PHE A 55 27.30 2.02 -12.83
C PHE A 55 27.59 2.65 -11.46
N SER A 56 27.83 3.96 -11.43
CA SER A 56 27.85 4.69 -10.17
C SER A 56 26.46 4.70 -9.51
N GLU A 57 26.38 4.94 -8.21
CA GLU A 57 25.08 5.00 -7.52
C GLU A 57 24.14 6.04 -8.12
N GLU A 58 24.68 7.19 -8.55
CA GLU A 58 23.93 8.26 -9.20
C GLU A 58 23.37 7.80 -10.55
N GLN A 59 24.19 7.11 -11.36
CA GLN A 59 23.76 6.55 -12.64
C GLN A 59 22.71 5.45 -12.44
N ALA A 60 22.90 4.56 -11.47
CA ALA A 60 21.95 3.51 -11.12
C ALA A 60 20.59 4.08 -10.67
N HIS A 61 20.59 5.16 -9.88
CA HIS A 61 19.37 5.84 -9.46
C HIS A 61 18.64 6.51 -10.64
N ASN A 62 19.40 7.17 -11.54
CA ASN A 62 18.83 7.77 -12.74
C ASN A 62 18.21 6.71 -13.67
N LEU A 63 18.88 5.57 -13.87
CA LEU A 63 18.37 4.46 -14.67
C LEU A 63 17.10 3.86 -14.06
N LEU A 64 17.08 3.60 -12.75
CA LEU A 64 15.88 3.14 -12.04
C LEU A 64 14.71 4.10 -12.24
N THR A 65 14.94 5.40 -12.09
CA THR A 65 13.91 6.45 -12.23
C THR A 65 13.33 6.47 -13.65
N VAL A 66 14.18 6.33 -14.67
CA VAL A 66 13.73 6.23 -16.07
C VAL A 66 12.91 4.96 -16.30
N SER A 67 13.35 3.81 -15.77
CA SER A 67 12.62 2.54 -15.90
C SER A 67 11.22 2.61 -15.26
N ILE A 68 11.10 3.16 -14.06
CA ILE A 68 9.82 3.34 -13.38
C ILE A 68 8.92 4.30 -14.17
N THR A 69 9.47 5.45 -14.59
CA THR A 69 8.69 6.47 -15.31
C THR A 69 8.23 5.97 -16.68
N ALA A 70 9.04 5.17 -17.37
CA ALA A 70 8.68 4.56 -18.65
C ALA A 70 7.55 3.53 -18.50
N CYS A 71 7.57 2.71 -17.44
CA CYS A 71 6.48 1.77 -17.12
C CYS A 71 5.16 2.47 -16.76
N MET A 72 5.22 3.68 -16.18
CA MET A 72 4.04 4.43 -15.74
C MET A 72 3.39 5.28 -16.84
N ARG A 73 3.99 5.41 -18.03
CA ARG A 73 3.32 6.08 -19.15
C ARG A 73 2.17 5.21 -19.66
N PRO A 74 0.95 5.73 -19.79
CA PRO A 74 -0.11 5.03 -20.51
C PRO A 74 0.41 4.75 -21.93
N LYS A 75 0.40 3.49 -22.36
CA LYS A 75 0.62 3.18 -23.77
C LYS A 75 -0.55 3.79 -24.53
N LEU A 76 -0.31 4.90 -25.20
CA LEU A 76 -1.20 5.44 -26.23
C LEU A 76 -1.21 4.40 -27.35
N PHE A 77 -2.23 3.54 -27.35
CA PHE A 77 -2.65 2.76 -28.50
C PHE A 77 -3.86 3.46 -29.12
#